data_AF-A0A1C6PMS9-F1
#
_entry.id   AF-A0A1C6PMS9-F1
#
_cell.length_a   1.000
_cell.length_b   1.000
_cell.length_c   1.000
_cell.angle_alpha   90.00
_cell.angle_beta   90.00
_cell.angle_gamma   90.00
#
_symmetry.space_group_name_H-M   'P 1'
#
loop_
_entity.id
_entity.type
_entity.pdbx_description
1 polymer ?
#
loop_
_entity_poly.entity_id
_entity_poly.type
_entity_poly.pdbx_seq_one_letter_code
_entity_poly.pdbx_strand_id
1 'polypeptide(L)'
;MRQSEGWGGLLEPSGSPPPESVTACNVPHMSDSAKPSRSHTASSQRLRMRRELAAAAMELFATKGYEATTVDEIAATAGVARRTFFRHFRAKEEAIFPDHDDTLVRAQAVLEAAPAHENPLDTVCRGIKEVMRMYAASPKGSVERYKLTREVPALREREIASVARYERLFTRYLLGHFDEAAHRDGVSDFDEPLLAEVAASAVVTAHNHVLRRWLRNGGVGDVEAQLDHAFAIVRKTFGTGFGANRLSAPETSGPGGLGSRSAAGAETVRQDEVLVTVARTDAPLGEIMDTIERALRT
;
A
#
# COMPACT_ATOMS: atom_id res chain seq x y z
N MET A 1 -54.49 -34.62 41.58
CA MET A 1 -55.01 -35.34 42.76
C MET A 1 -54.15 -36.59 42.95
N ARG A 2 -53.47 -36.70 44.11
CA ARG A 2 -52.65 -37.83 44.64
C ARG A 2 -51.38 -38.18 43.84
N GLN A 3 -50.16 -37.96 44.36
CA GLN A 3 -49.46 -38.55 45.53
C GLN A 3 -49.19 -40.06 45.41
N SER A 4 -47.90 -40.41 45.57
CA SER A 4 -47.32 -41.40 46.52
C SER A 4 -46.11 -42.07 45.85
N GLU A 5 -44.87 -41.71 46.20
CA GLU A 5 -44.10 -42.20 47.36
C GLU A 5 -43.78 -43.70 47.31
N GLY A 6 -42.49 -44.04 47.49
CA GLY A 6 -42.17 -45.26 48.25
C GLY A 6 -40.82 -45.94 47.99
N TRP A 7 -39.95 -45.81 49.01
CA TRP A 7 -39.01 -46.83 49.54
C TRP A 7 -37.74 -47.15 48.70
N GLY A 8 -36.51 -47.17 49.21
CA GLY A 8 -35.99 -47.32 50.57
C GLY A 8 -34.97 -48.47 50.56
N GLY A 9 -33.72 -48.26 51.01
CA GLY A 9 -32.74 -49.36 51.09
C GLY A 9 -31.30 -48.92 51.33
N LEU A 10 -30.97 -48.74 52.62
CA LEU A 10 -29.66 -48.45 53.19
C LEU A 10 -28.80 -49.74 53.26
N LEU A 11 -27.49 -49.67 52.97
CA LEU A 11 -26.43 -50.57 53.48
C LEU A 11 -25.04 -49.98 53.15
N GLU A 12 -24.40 -49.37 54.14
CA GLU A 12 -22.93 -49.22 54.27
C GLU A 12 -22.43 -50.23 55.35
N PRO A 13 -21.14 -50.30 55.77
CA PRO A 13 -19.87 -49.76 55.26
C PRO A 13 -18.71 -50.79 55.25
N SER A 14 -17.54 -50.42 54.69
CA SER A 14 -16.24 -50.82 55.28
C SER A 14 -15.13 -49.82 54.92
N GLY A 15 -14.58 -49.13 55.93
CA GLY A 15 -13.37 -48.28 55.87
C GLY A 15 -12.10 -49.11 55.62
N SER A 16 -10.91 -48.56 55.34
CA SER A 16 -10.19 -47.35 55.81
C SER A 16 -8.90 -47.17 54.94
N PRO A 17 -7.93 -46.25 55.20
CA PRO A 17 -7.90 -44.79 55.44
C PRO A 17 -6.88 -44.04 54.48
N PRO A 18 -6.58 -42.71 54.64
CA PRO A 18 -5.97 -41.78 53.65
C PRO A 18 -4.43 -41.56 53.91
N PRO A 19 -3.62 -40.60 53.34
CA PRO A 19 -3.83 -39.19 52.90
C PRO A 19 -3.29 -38.91 51.46
N GLU A 20 -3.42 -37.75 50.79
CA GLU A 20 -2.88 -36.43 51.10
C GLU A 20 -3.51 -35.34 50.21
N SER A 21 -3.58 -34.15 50.79
CA SER A 21 -3.94 -32.88 50.18
C SER A 21 -2.94 -32.42 49.11
N VAL A 22 -3.42 -32.09 47.90
CA VAL A 22 -2.77 -31.10 47.04
C VAL A 22 -3.80 -30.12 46.50
N THR A 23 -3.59 -28.87 46.91
CA THR A 23 -4.20 -27.60 46.51
C THR A 23 -4.59 -27.53 45.03
N ALA A 24 -5.89 -27.37 44.74
CA ALA A 24 -6.36 -26.85 43.45
C ALA A 24 -6.72 -25.37 43.61
N CYS A 25 -5.97 -24.54 42.88
CA CYS A 25 -6.10 -23.10 42.81
C CYS A 25 -7.47 -22.72 42.21
N ASN A 26 -8.27 -21.96 42.94
CA ASN A 26 -9.53 -21.39 42.46
C ASN A 26 -9.22 -20.26 41.46
N VAL A 27 -9.60 -20.41 40.18
CA VAL A 27 -9.44 -19.37 39.16
C VAL A 27 -10.73 -18.55 39.11
N PRO A 28 -10.71 -17.22 39.40
CA PRO A 28 -11.89 -16.38 39.20
C PRO A 28 -12.13 -16.17 37.71
N HIS A 29 -13.37 -16.41 37.30
CA HIS A 29 -13.89 -16.06 35.98
C HIS A 29 -13.93 -14.52 35.84
N MET A 30 -12.94 -13.93 35.15
CA MET A 30 -12.98 -12.53 34.72
C MET A 30 -13.38 -12.46 33.24
N SER A 31 -14.65 -12.19 33.00
CA SER A 31 -15.12 -11.54 31.78
C SER A 31 -14.70 -10.07 31.82
N ASP A 32 -13.50 -9.76 31.34
CA ASP A 32 -13.00 -8.40 31.23
C ASP A 32 -13.36 -7.82 29.86
N SER A 33 -14.49 -7.12 29.78
CA SER A 33 -14.80 -6.23 28.66
C SER A 33 -13.90 -5.00 28.78
N ALA A 34 -12.71 -5.07 28.17
CA ALA A 34 -11.72 -4.00 28.18
C ALA A 34 -12.32 -2.70 27.59
N LYS A 35 -12.44 -1.66 28.44
CA LYS A 35 -12.80 -0.30 28.02
C LYS A 35 -11.70 0.26 27.11
N PRO A 36 -12.02 0.89 25.97
CA PRO A 36 -11.00 1.47 25.09
C PRO A 36 -10.21 2.57 25.82
N SER A 37 -8.89 2.59 25.63
CA SER A 37 -8.01 3.55 26.30
C SER A 37 -8.37 5.00 25.93
N ARG A 38 -8.12 5.95 26.84
CA ARG A 38 -8.47 7.37 26.68
C ARG A 38 -7.86 8.01 25.44
N SER A 39 -6.70 7.52 24.96
CA SER A 39 -6.03 8.01 23.76
C SER A 39 -6.76 7.62 22.47
N HIS A 40 -7.20 6.36 22.35
CA HIS A 40 -7.98 5.88 21.21
C HIS A 40 -9.36 6.55 21.11
N THR A 41 -9.97 6.85 22.26
CA THR A 41 -11.28 7.54 22.30
C THR A 41 -11.15 8.99 21.83
N ALA A 42 -10.10 9.69 22.27
CA ALA A 42 -9.86 11.08 21.90
C ALA A 42 -9.47 11.27 20.42
N SER A 43 -8.67 10.35 19.84
CA SER A 43 -8.36 10.37 18.40
C SER A 43 -9.60 10.11 17.55
N SER A 44 -10.42 9.13 17.95
CA SER A 44 -11.68 8.79 17.28
C SER A 44 -12.68 9.96 17.32
N GLN A 45 -12.79 10.65 18.46
CA GLN A 45 -13.65 11.83 18.59
C GLN A 45 -13.16 13.00 17.71
N ARG A 46 -11.84 13.21 17.65
CA ARG A 46 -11.25 14.24 16.77
C ARG A 46 -11.56 13.99 15.30
N LEU A 47 -11.48 12.72 14.86
CA LEU A 47 -11.80 12.33 13.49
C LEU A 47 -13.28 12.52 13.15
N ARG A 48 -14.18 12.11 14.06
CA ARG A 48 -15.63 12.35 13.88
C ARG A 48 -15.95 13.83 13.71
N MET A 49 -15.43 14.68 14.59
CA MET A 49 -15.61 16.14 14.51
C MET A 49 -15.05 16.71 13.20
N ARG A 50 -13.88 16.22 12.75
CA ARG A 50 -13.29 16.63 11.47
C ARG A 50 -14.20 16.29 10.28
N ARG A 51 -14.84 15.11 10.30
CA ARG A 51 -15.79 14.66 9.26
C ARG A 51 -17.10 15.43 9.29
N GLU A 52 -17.65 15.72 10.48
CA GLU A 52 -18.86 16.53 10.65
C GLU A 52 -18.67 17.94 10.07
N LEU A 53 -17.55 18.60 10.41
CA LEU A 53 -17.21 19.91 9.85
C LEU A 53 -17.03 19.89 8.32
N ALA A 54 -16.41 18.83 7.79
CA ALA A 54 -16.25 18.66 6.35
C ALA A 54 -17.57 18.40 5.63
N ALA A 55 -18.48 17.63 6.23
CA ALA A 55 -19.82 17.40 5.69
C ALA A 55 -20.62 18.70 5.63
N ALA A 56 -20.61 19.50 6.70
CA ALA A 56 -21.24 20.82 6.72
C ALA A 56 -20.65 21.77 5.66
N ALA A 57 -19.32 21.77 5.48
CA ALA A 57 -18.66 22.55 4.44
C ALA A 57 -19.11 22.13 3.03
N MET A 58 -19.13 20.82 2.76
CA MET A 58 -19.57 20.26 1.48
C MET A 58 -21.03 20.64 1.15
N GLU A 59 -21.92 20.55 2.13
CA GLU A 59 -23.32 20.93 1.98
C GLU A 59 -23.47 22.42 1.61
N LEU A 60 -22.78 23.30 2.33
CA LEU A 60 -22.81 24.74 2.06
C LEU A 60 -22.16 25.08 0.71
N PHE A 61 -21.05 24.44 0.36
CA PHE A 61 -20.42 24.63 -0.94
C PHE A 61 -21.35 24.21 -2.09
N ALA A 62 -22.09 23.12 -1.93
CA ALA A 62 -23.03 22.64 -2.94
C ALA A 62 -24.29 23.52 -3.06
N THR A 63 -24.77 24.09 -1.96
CA THR A 63 -26.04 24.84 -1.93
C THR A 63 -25.87 26.35 -2.13
N LYS A 64 -24.84 26.94 -1.52
CA LYS A 64 -24.56 28.39 -1.52
C LYS A 64 -23.40 28.77 -2.45
N GLY A 65 -22.58 27.80 -2.84
CA GLY A 65 -21.33 28.03 -3.57
C GLY A 65 -20.14 28.26 -2.64
N TYR A 66 -18.94 27.93 -3.12
CA TYR A 66 -17.70 28.02 -2.34
C TYR A 66 -17.39 29.44 -1.86
N GLU A 67 -17.47 30.45 -2.75
CA GLU A 67 -17.07 31.82 -2.43
C GLU A 67 -17.99 32.46 -1.38
N ALA A 68 -19.30 32.26 -1.51
CA ALA A 68 -20.30 32.81 -0.61
C ALA A 68 -20.32 32.13 0.77
N THR A 69 -19.66 30.98 0.94
CA THR A 69 -19.62 30.22 2.20
C THR A 69 -18.50 30.70 3.11
N THR A 70 -18.84 30.98 4.37
CA THR A 70 -17.89 31.41 5.41
C THR A 70 -17.60 30.31 6.43
N VAL A 71 -16.46 30.42 7.12
CA VAL A 71 -16.11 29.49 8.22
C VAL A 71 -17.13 29.55 9.37
N ASP A 72 -17.73 30.71 9.63
CA ASP A 72 -18.74 30.86 10.67
C ASP A 72 -20.01 30.08 10.35
N GLU A 73 -20.45 30.12 9.10
CA GLU A 73 -21.60 29.34 8.64
C GLU A 73 -21.34 27.84 8.71
N ILE A 74 -20.14 27.40 8.33
CA ILE A 74 -19.73 25.99 8.44
C ILE A 74 -19.76 25.55 9.91
N ALA A 75 -19.17 26.34 10.80
CA ALA A 75 -19.12 26.03 12.23
C ALA A 75 -20.54 26.01 12.85
N ALA A 76 -21.38 26.98 12.49
CA ALA A 76 -22.78 27.04 12.93
C ALA A 76 -23.59 25.84 12.44
N THR A 77 -23.42 25.45 11.17
CA THR A 77 -24.07 24.27 10.57
C THR A 77 -23.65 22.98 11.26
N ALA A 78 -22.38 22.88 11.66
CA ALA A 78 -21.86 21.76 12.45
C ALA A 78 -22.15 21.85 13.96
N GLY A 79 -22.85 22.89 14.44
CA GLY A 79 -23.21 23.05 15.85
C GLY A 79 -22.02 23.34 16.78
N VAL A 80 -20.93 23.93 16.27
CA VAL A 80 -19.71 24.20 17.03
C VAL A 80 -19.25 25.65 16.91
N ALA A 81 -18.42 26.10 17.86
CA ALA A 81 -17.81 27.42 17.78
C ALA A 81 -16.76 27.52 16.66
N ARG A 82 -16.58 28.72 16.09
CA ARG A 82 -15.54 29.04 15.09
C ARG A 82 -14.14 28.55 15.50
N ARG A 83 -13.77 28.69 16.77
CA ARG A 83 -12.48 28.20 17.32
C ARG A 83 -12.31 26.68 17.17
N THR A 84 -13.40 25.92 17.24
CA THR A 84 -13.36 24.48 17.00
C THR A 84 -13.04 24.18 15.55
N PHE A 85 -13.62 24.90 14.58
CA PHE A 85 -13.24 24.73 13.17
C PHE A 85 -11.73 24.91 12.97
N PHE A 86 -11.15 26.01 13.48
CA PHE A 86 -9.71 26.29 13.33
C PHE A 86 -8.78 25.32 14.04
N ARG A 87 -9.29 24.57 15.03
CA ARG A 87 -8.54 23.46 15.64
C ARG A 87 -8.37 22.28 14.68
N HIS A 88 -9.26 22.13 13.71
CA HIS A 88 -9.22 21.04 12.73
C HIS A 88 -8.67 21.52 11.38
N PHE A 89 -9.05 22.70 10.90
CA PHE A 89 -8.71 23.19 9.56
C PHE A 89 -8.16 24.60 9.63
N ARG A 90 -7.09 24.88 8.87
CA ARG A 90 -6.50 26.23 8.82
C ARG A 90 -7.36 27.20 8.02
N ALA A 91 -8.11 26.70 7.04
CA ALA A 91 -8.95 27.46 6.14
C ALA A 91 -10.09 26.58 5.58
N LYS A 92 -11.08 27.18 4.92
CA LYS A 92 -12.29 26.47 4.46
C LYS A 92 -12.00 25.44 3.37
N GLU A 93 -11.00 25.72 2.52
CA GLU A 93 -10.53 24.81 1.48
C GLU A 93 -9.94 23.51 2.04
N GLU A 94 -9.43 23.48 3.27
CA GLU A 94 -8.93 22.24 3.86
C GLU A 94 -10.05 21.27 4.23
N ALA A 95 -11.27 21.77 4.44
CA ALA A 95 -12.44 20.96 4.79
C ALA A 95 -12.92 20.08 3.63
N ILE A 96 -12.44 20.33 2.40
CA ILE A 96 -12.81 19.53 1.23
C ILE A 96 -12.20 18.12 1.26
N PHE A 97 -11.07 17.93 1.96
CA PHE A 97 -10.26 16.70 1.94
C PHE A 97 -9.93 16.21 3.37
N PRO A 98 -10.93 15.92 4.23
CA PRO A 98 -10.71 15.67 5.65
C PRO A 98 -9.90 14.40 5.92
N ASP A 99 -10.06 13.37 5.09
CA ASP A 99 -9.50 12.04 5.32
C ASP A 99 -8.10 11.85 4.69
N HIS A 100 -7.58 12.84 3.96
CA HIS A 100 -6.30 12.68 3.25
C HIS A 100 -5.11 12.55 4.22
N ASP A 101 -5.12 13.25 5.35
CA ASP A 101 -4.04 13.15 6.33
C ASP A 101 -3.99 11.74 6.96
N ASP A 102 -5.14 11.19 7.33
CA ASP A 102 -5.25 9.83 7.86
C ASP A 102 -4.94 8.77 6.79
N THR A 103 -5.32 9.04 5.55
CA THR A 103 -5.03 8.15 4.41
C THR A 103 -3.54 8.15 4.09
N LEU A 104 -2.84 9.28 4.26
CA LEU A 104 -1.39 9.35 4.15
C LEU A 104 -0.72 8.50 5.23
N VAL A 105 -1.23 8.54 6.47
CA VAL A 105 -0.76 7.67 7.56
C VAL A 105 -0.97 6.18 7.24
N ARG A 106 -2.15 5.81 6.72
CA ARG A 106 -2.41 4.41 6.31
C ARG A 106 -1.52 3.96 5.15
N ALA A 107 -1.32 4.83 4.15
CA ALA A 107 -0.41 4.55 3.06
C ALA A 107 1.01 4.35 3.58
N GLN A 108 1.48 5.20 4.50
CA GLN A 108 2.80 5.03 5.13
C GLN A 108 2.90 3.72 5.91
N ALA A 109 1.88 3.35 6.70
CA ALA A 109 1.87 2.08 7.43
C ALA A 109 1.97 0.86 6.50
N VAL A 110 1.36 0.95 5.30
CA VAL A 110 1.48 -0.08 4.25
C VAL A 110 2.93 -0.25 3.77
N LEU A 111 3.66 0.86 3.64
CA LEU A 111 5.07 0.87 3.23
C LEU A 111 5.97 0.32 4.34
N GLU A 112 5.73 0.72 5.59
CA GLU A 112 6.52 0.29 6.76
C GLU A 112 6.33 -1.20 7.09
N ALA A 113 5.17 -1.77 6.78
CA ALA A 113 4.86 -3.18 7.00
C ALA A 113 5.28 -4.08 5.82
N ALA A 114 6.00 -3.56 4.82
CA ALA A 114 6.39 -4.32 3.64
C ALA A 114 7.38 -5.45 3.98
N PRO A 115 7.15 -6.68 3.50
CA PRO A 115 8.13 -7.76 3.62
C PRO A 115 9.44 -7.39 2.90
N ALA A 116 10.57 -7.78 3.48
CA ALA A 116 11.91 -7.47 2.93
C ALA A 116 12.16 -8.01 1.51
N HIS A 117 11.36 -8.99 1.06
CA HIS A 117 11.45 -9.59 -0.27
C HIS A 117 10.41 -9.05 -1.27
N GLU A 118 9.50 -8.19 -0.84
CA GLU A 118 8.51 -7.57 -1.74
C GLU A 118 9.22 -6.51 -2.62
N ASN A 119 8.81 -6.42 -3.89
CA ASN A 119 9.35 -5.40 -4.77
C ASN A 119 8.93 -4.00 -4.25
N PRO A 120 9.85 -3.05 -4.05
CA PRO A 120 9.49 -1.72 -3.55
C PRO A 120 8.43 -1.01 -4.39
N LEU A 121 8.41 -1.23 -5.71
CA LEU A 121 7.40 -0.67 -6.60
C LEU A 121 6.02 -1.29 -6.35
N ASP A 122 5.94 -2.59 -6.06
CA ASP A 122 4.69 -3.27 -5.69
C ASP A 122 4.15 -2.74 -4.36
N THR A 123 5.04 -2.52 -3.40
CA THR A 123 4.69 -1.90 -2.11
C THR A 123 4.09 -0.50 -2.30
N VAL A 124 4.68 0.33 -3.17
CA VAL A 124 4.15 1.66 -3.51
C VAL A 124 2.78 1.57 -4.19
N CYS A 125 2.62 0.65 -5.16
CA CYS A 125 1.33 0.38 -5.80
C CYS A 125 0.27 -0.06 -4.79
N ARG A 126 0.62 -0.85 -3.77
CA ARG A 126 -0.26 -1.25 -2.67
C ARG A 126 -0.60 -0.07 -1.75
N GLY A 127 0.38 0.80 -1.47
CA GLY A 127 0.21 2.00 -0.65
C GLY A 127 -0.78 3.00 -1.23
N ILE A 128 -0.65 3.33 -2.52
CA ILE A 128 -1.56 4.29 -3.17
C ILE A 128 -3.01 3.78 -3.27
N LYS A 129 -3.26 2.46 -3.21
CA LYS A 129 -4.63 1.90 -3.16
C LYS A 129 -5.41 2.36 -1.93
N GLU A 130 -4.75 2.78 -0.84
CA GLU A 130 -5.43 3.41 0.30
C GLU A 130 -6.19 4.69 -0.08
N VAL A 131 -5.64 5.46 -1.03
CA VAL A 131 -6.33 6.64 -1.58
C VAL A 131 -7.57 6.21 -2.34
N MET A 132 -7.48 5.17 -3.18
CA MET A 132 -8.65 4.68 -3.91
C MET A 132 -9.74 4.18 -2.96
N ARG A 133 -9.39 3.39 -1.94
CA ARG A 133 -10.33 2.90 -0.92
C ARG A 133 -11.04 4.04 -0.21
N MET A 134 -10.32 5.11 0.14
CA MET A 134 -10.91 6.31 0.72
C MET A 134 -11.96 6.95 -0.21
N TYR A 135 -11.68 7.08 -1.51
CA TYR A 135 -12.65 7.62 -2.47
C TYR A 135 -13.85 6.66 -2.69
N ALA A 136 -13.59 5.36 -2.76
CA ALA A 136 -14.58 4.31 -2.97
C ALA A 136 -15.51 4.07 -1.78
N ALA A 137 -15.10 4.45 -0.56
CA ALA A 137 -15.93 4.34 0.65
C ALA A 137 -17.20 5.23 0.58
N SER A 138 -17.17 6.31 -0.19
CA SER A 138 -18.35 7.15 -0.47
C SER A 138 -18.30 7.70 -1.90
N PRO A 139 -18.69 6.91 -2.91
CA PRO A 139 -18.55 7.30 -4.32
C PRO A 139 -19.33 8.56 -4.65
N LYS A 140 -20.58 8.68 -4.16
CA LYS A 140 -21.42 9.87 -4.38
C LYS A 140 -20.76 11.15 -3.85
N GLY A 141 -20.28 11.12 -2.60
CA GLY A 141 -19.61 12.28 -1.99
C GLY A 141 -18.32 12.65 -2.72
N SER A 142 -17.55 11.64 -3.14
CA SER A 142 -16.35 11.81 -3.95
C SER A 142 -16.61 12.44 -5.32
N VAL A 143 -17.70 12.07 -6.00
CA VAL A 143 -18.11 12.64 -7.29
C VAL A 143 -18.51 14.11 -7.13
N GLU A 144 -19.32 14.44 -6.13
CA GLU A 144 -19.70 15.84 -5.87
C GLU A 144 -18.48 16.71 -5.53
N ARG A 145 -17.58 16.17 -4.70
CA ARG A 145 -16.30 16.83 -4.39
C ARG A 145 -15.46 17.06 -5.65
N TYR A 146 -15.38 16.06 -6.52
CA TYR A 146 -14.64 16.17 -7.78
C TYR A 146 -15.18 17.25 -8.70
N LYS A 147 -16.51 17.44 -8.76
CA LYS A 147 -17.13 18.55 -9.51
C LYS A 147 -16.67 19.90 -8.96
N LEU A 148 -16.76 20.11 -7.64
CA LEU A 148 -16.33 21.34 -6.98
C LEU A 148 -14.85 21.64 -7.23
N THR A 149 -13.96 20.66 -7.06
CA THR A 149 -12.50 20.83 -7.28
C THR A 149 -12.16 21.18 -8.74
N ARG A 150 -12.99 20.76 -9.70
CA ARG A 150 -12.82 21.16 -11.11
C ARG A 150 -13.26 22.59 -11.38
N GLU A 151 -14.21 23.13 -10.64
CA GLU A 151 -14.76 24.47 -10.87
C GLU A 151 -14.05 25.56 -10.05
N VAL A 152 -13.58 25.22 -8.86
CA VAL A 152 -13.02 26.18 -7.90
C VAL A 152 -11.49 26.10 -7.85
N PRO A 153 -10.75 27.13 -8.29
CA PRO A 153 -9.28 27.13 -8.31
C PRO A 153 -8.62 26.84 -6.96
N ALA A 154 -9.09 27.47 -5.87
CA ALA A 154 -8.54 27.27 -4.53
C ALA A 154 -8.62 25.81 -4.05
N LEU A 155 -9.71 25.10 -4.40
CA LEU A 155 -9.86 23.69 -4.07
C LEU A 155 -8.94 22.79 -4.92
N ARG A 156 -8.69 23.18 -6.17
CA ARG A 156 -7.75 22.49 -7.07
C ARG A 156 -6.31 22.62 -6.57
N GLU A 157 -5.90 23.80 -6.13
CA GLU A 157 -4.58 24.02 -5.54
C GLU A 157 -4.39 23.16 -4.29
N ARG A 158 -5.44 23.04 -3.47
CA ARG A 158 -5.43 22.15 -2.30
C ARG A 158 -5.33 20.67 -2.67
N GLU A 159 -5.97 20.23 -3.76
CA GLU A 159 -5.83 18.87 -4.29
C GLU A 159 -4.39 18.61 -4.74
N ILE A 160 -3.80 19.52 -5.51
CA ILE A 160 -2.41 19.42 -5.98
C ILE A 160 -1.44 19.29 -4.80
N ALA A 161 -1.60 20.12 -3.77
CA ALA A 161 -0.80 20.04 -2.55
C ALA A 161 -0.95 18.68 -1.85
N SER A 162 -2.14 18.08 -1.89
CA SER A 162 -2.41 16.76 -1.31
C SER A 162 -1.75 15.65 -2.12
N VAL A 163 -1.86 15.68 -3.46
CA VAL A 163 -1.19 14.73 -4.37
C VAL A 163 0.33 14.76 -4.16
N ALA A 164 0.92 15.96 -4.08
CA ALA A 164 2.36 16.12 -3.88
C ALA A 164 2.86 15.52 -2.56
N ARG A 165 2.01 15.39 -1.53
CA ARG A 165 2.39 14.71 -0.26
C ARG A 165 2.55 13.21 -0.45
N TYR A 166 1.68 12.56 -1.23
CA TYR A 166 1.80 11.13 -1.53
C TYR A 166 3.00 10.84 -2.41
N GLU A 167 3.21 11.65 -3.45
CA GLU A 167 4.38 11.52 -4.32
C GLU A 167 5.67 11.60 -3.51
N ARG A 168 5.84 12.62 -2.67
CA ARG A 168 6.99 12.73 -1.76
C ARG A 168 7.13 11.54 -0.80
N LEU A 169 6.03 10.97 -0.32
CA LEU A 169 6.07 9.77 0.53
C LEU A 169 6.63 8.58 -0.25
N PHE A 170 6.12 8.33 -1.45
CA PHE A 170 6.55 7.19 -2.26
C PHE A 170 7.96 7.36 -2.81
N THR A 171 8.35 8.56 -3.26
CA THR A 171 9.72 8.84 -3.68
C THR A 171 10.70 8.56 -2.54
N ARG A 172 10.44 9.05 -1.32
CA ARG A 172 11.30 8.77 -0.16
C ARG A 172 11.41 7.28 0.15
N TYR A 173 10.30 6.55 0.03
CA TYR A 173 10.30 5.11 0.24
C TYR A 173 11.17 4.41 -0.81
N LEU A 174 10.98 4.70 -2.10
CA LEU A 174 11.78 4.08 -3.18
C LEU A 174 13.27 4.42 -3.06
N LEU A 175 13.60 5.67 -2.74
CA LEU A 175 15.00 6.10 -2.50
C LEU A 175 15.68 5.27 -1.40
N GLY A 176 14.96 4.93 -0.33
CA GLY A 176 15.49 4.11 0.77
C GLY A 176 15.63 2.62 0.46
N HIS A 177 15.19 2.17 -0.73
CA HIS A 177 15.24 0.76 -1.15
C HIS A 177 16.16 0.53 -2.36
N PHE A 178 16.96 1.53 -2.74
CA PHE A 178 18.10 1.29 -3.62
C PHE A 178 19.24 0.64 -2.85
N ASP A 179 19.88 -0.34 -3.49
CA ASP A 179 20.89 -1.18 -2.84
C ASP A 179 22.26 -0.48 -2.81
N GLU A 180 22.70 -0.03 -1.64
CA GLU A 180 24.07 0.48 -1.43
C GLU A 180 25.14 -0.55 -1.79
N ALA A 181 24.84 -1.85 -1.84
CA ALA A 181 25.79 -2.88 -2.26
C ALA A 181 25.99 -2.93 -3.79
N ALA A 182 24.96 -2.60 -4.58
CA ALA A 182 25.09 -2.46 -6.04
C ALA A 182 25.98 -1.28 -6.44
N HIS A 183 26.16 -0.31 -5.53
CA HIS A 183 27.06 0.84 -5.71
C HIS A 183 28.55 0.49 -5.56
N ARG A 184 28.89 -0.68 -4.99
CA ARG A 184 30.29 -1.08 -4.80
C ARG A 184 30.96 -1.60 -6.07
N ASP A 185 30.19 -2.07 -7.05
CA ASP A 185 30.74 -2.63 -8.28
C ASP A 185 30.82 -1.60 -9.43
N GLY A 186 30.34 -0.36 -9.25
CA GLY A 186 30.55 0.72 -10.21
C GLY A 186 29.85 0.55 -11.58
N VAL A 187 28.93 -0.41 -11.71
CA VAL A 187 28.19 -0.73 -12.96
C VAL A 187 26.68 -0.52 -12.76
N SER A 188 26.26 0.67 -12.31
CA SER A 188 24.86 1.10 -12.44
C SER A 188 24.86 2.39 -13.27
N ASP A 189 24.51 2.26 -14.55
CA ASP A 189 24.41 3.37 -15.52
C ASP A 189 23.08 4.16 -15.34
N PHE A 190 22.36 3.90 -14.25
CA PHE A 190 21.05 4.48 -13.96
C PHE A 190 21.18 5.56 -12.88
N ASP A 191 20.65 6.74 -13.17
CA ASP A 191 20.38 7.79 -12.18
C ASP A 191 19.26 7.29 -11.24
N GLU A 192 19.64 6.57 -10.18
CA GLU A 192 18.72 5.93 -9.24
C GLU A 192 17.77 6.95 -8.56
N PRO A 193 18.24 8.14 -8.11
CA PRO A 193 17.34 9.19 -7.64
C PRO A 193 16.29 9.59 -8.67
N LEU A 194 16.70 9.79 -9.92
CA LEU A 194 15.77 10.08 -11.02
C LEU A 194 14.79 8.91 -11.24
N LEU A 195 15.26 7.66 -11.19
CA LEU A 195 14.41 6.49 -11.36
C LEU A 195 13.34 6.39 -10.28
N ALA A 196 13.68 6.61 -9.00
CA ALA A 196 12.68 6.64 -7.92
C ALA A 196 11.66 7.76 -8.09
N GLU A 197 12.13 8.96 -8.45
CA GLU A 197 11.24 10.10 -8.67
C GLU A 197 10.26 9.82 -9.83
N VAL A 198 10.78 9.37 -10.97
CA VAL A 198 9.97 9.05 -12.16
C VAL A 198 9.01 7.90 -11.87
N ALA A 199 9.45 6.84 -11.17
CA ALA A 199 8.58 5.70 -10.84
C ALA A 199 7.47 6.08 -9.86
N ALA A 200 7.78 6.84 -8.80
CA ALA A 200 6.76 7.34 -7.86
C ALA A 200 5.75 8.23 -8.60
N SER A 201 6.23 9.14 -9.45
CA SER A 201 5.38 10.02 -10.26
C SER A 201 4.51 9.23 -11.23
N ALA A 202 5.04 8.16 -11.84
CA ALA A 202 4.29 7.27 -12.72
C ALA A 202 3.16 6.54 -11.98
N VAL A 203 3.41 6.02 -10.77
CA VAL A 203 2.36 5.38 -9.95
C VAL A 203 1.27 6.39 -9.58
N VAL A 204 1.64 7.58 -9.11
CA VAL A 204 0.68 8.65 -8.77
C VAL A 204 -0.12 9.08 -9.99
N THR A 205 0.53 9.21 -11.15
CA THR A 205 -0.11 9.56 -12.42
C THR A 205 -1.09 8.49 -12.88
N ALA A 206 -0.70 7.22 -12.84
CA ALA A 206 -1.56 6.08 -13.18
C ALA A 206 -2.79 6.02 -12.26
N HIS A 207 -2.59 6.16 -10.95
CA HIS A 207 -3.68 6.22 -9.98
C HIS A 207 -4.64 7.38 -10.28
N ASN A 208 -4.11 8.59 -10.46
CA ASN A 208 -4.90 9.78 -10.72
C ASN A 208 -5.66 9.70 -12.06
N HIS A 209 -5.08 9.06 -13.08
CA HIS A 209 -5.76 8.78 -14.33
C HIS A 209 -7.01 7.93 -14.10
N VAL A 210 -6.86 6.80 -13.42
CA VAL A 210 -7.96 5.86 -13.11
C VAL A 210 -9.00 6.54 -12.22
N LEU A 211 -8.58 7.18 -11.13
CA LEU A 211 -9.47 7.87 -10.20
C LEU A 211 -10.32 8.93 -10.91
N ARG A 212 -9.70 9.83 -11.67
CA ARG A 212 -10.44 10.89 -12.38
C ARG A 212 -11.38 10.32 -13.43
N ARG A 213 -11.00 9.23 -14.11
CA ARG A 213 -11.90 8.54 -15.05
C ARG A 213 -13.11 7.94 -14.33
N TRP A 214 -12.89 7.25 -13.23
CA TRP A 214 -13.95 6.66 -12.41
C TRP A 214 -14.90 7.73 -11.85
N LEU A 215 -14.38 8.85 -11.34
CA LEU A 215 -15.17 9.98 -10.84
C LEU A 215 -15.99 10.66 -11.95
N ARG A 216 -15.43 10.83 -13.15
CA ARG A 216 -16.19 11.33 -14.32
C ARG A 216 -17.32 10.40 -14.72
N ASN A 217 -17.16 9.10 -14.50
CA ASN A 217 -18.19 8.09 -14.74
C ASN A 217 -19.16 7.91 -13.55
N GLY A 218 -19.27 8.91 -12.68
CA GLY A 218 -20.18 8.89 -11.55
C GLY A 218 -19.78 7.94 -10.41
N GLY A 219 -18.51 7.53 -10.35
CA GLY A 219 -18.03 6.60 -9.33
C GLY A 219 -18.54 5.17 -9.55
N VAL A 220 -18.86 4.81 -10.79
CA VAL A 220 -19.40 3.48 -11.16
C VAL A 220 -18.35 2.66 -11.90
N GLY A 221 -18.31 1.36 -11.58
CA GLY A 221 -17.46 0.36 -12.22
C GLY A 221 -16.41 -0.21 -11.28
N ASP A 222 -15.73 -1.26 -11.75
CA ASP A 222 -14.64 -1.92 -11.03
C ASP A 222 -13.35 -1.09 -11.12
N VAL A 223 -13.18 -0.22 -10.14
CA VAL A 223 -12.02 0.69 -10.07
C VAL A 223 -10.75 -0.04 -9.63
N GLU A 224 -10.88 -1.15 -8.90
CA GLU A 224 -9.72 -1.94 -8.45
C GLU A 224 -9.08 -2.66 -9.63
N ALA A 225 -9.86 -3.32 -10.48
CA ALA A 225 -9.35 -3.95 -11.70
C ALA A 225 -8.71 -2.92 -12.66
N GLN A 226 -9.28 -1.72 -12.75
CA GLN A 226 -8.69 -0.64 -13.56
C GLN A 226 -7.35 -0.15 -13.00
N LEU A 227 -7.19 -0.08 -11.68
CA LEU A 227 -5.91 0.24 -11.05
C LEU A 227 -4.89 -0.87 -11.28
N ASP A 228 -5.30 -2.14 -11.13
CA ASP A 228 -4.39 -3.27 -11.34
C ASP A 228 -3.86 -3.31 -12.77
N HIS A 229 -4.71 -3.02 -13.76
CA HIS A 229 -4.28 -2.86 -15.14
C HIS A 229 -3.29 -1.70 -15.31
N ALA A 230 -3.58 -0.52 -14.75
CA ALA A 230 -2.69 0.63 -14.85
C ALA A 230 -1.33 0.38 -14.18
N PHE A 231 -1.31 -0.28 -13.03
CA PHE A 231 -0.07 -0.65 -12.34
C PHE A 231 0.71 -1.76 -13.06
N ALA A 232 0.04 -2.66 -13.78
CA ALA A 232 0.74 -3.62 -14.63
C ALA A 232 1.57 -2.93 -15.72
N ILE A 233 1.07 -1.81 -16.28
CA ILE A 233 1.83 -1.00 -17.25
C ILE A 233 3.04 -0.36 -16.57
N VAL A 234 2.86 0.27 -15.41
CA VAL A 234 3.97 0.89 -14.65
C VAL A 234 5.04 -0.15 -14.29
N ARG A 235 4.65 -1.34 -13.82
CA ARG A 235 5.58 -2.43 -13.51
C ARG A 235 6.33 -2.94 -14.74
N LYS A 236 5.66 -3.05 -15.89
CA LYS A 236 6.34 -3.43 -17.13
C LYS A 236 7.41 -2.41 -17.53
N THR A 237 7.19 -1.13 -17.26
CA THR A 237 8.12 -0.05 -17.59
C THR A 237 9.28 0.06 -16.59
N PHE A 238 9.03 -0.13 -15.29
CA PHE A 238 10.00 0.20 -14.25
C PHE A 238 10.39 -0.97 -13.32
N GLY A 239 9.64 -2.06 -13.32
CA GLY A 239 9.76 -3.15 -12.34
C GLY A 239 11.06 -3.95 -12.39
N THR A 240 11.86 -3.81 -13.45
CA THR A 240 13.21 -4.41 -13.56
C THR A 240 14.29 -3.60 -12.83
N GLY A 241 14.05 -2.30 -12.56
CA GLY A 241 15.00 -1.41 -11.89
C GLY A 241 14.90 -1.40 -10.37
N PHE A 242 13.80 -1.93 -9.81
CA PHE A 242 13.59 -2.05 -8.37
C PHE A 242 13.71 -3.53 -8.00
N GLY A 243 14.86 -3.93 -7.44
CA GLY A 243 15.13 -5.33 -7.12
C GLY A 243 14.39 -5.78 -5.86
N ALA A 244 13.27 -6.50 -6.00
CA ALA A 244 13.06 -7.63 -5.09
C ALA A 244 14.07 -8.68 -5.50
N ASN A 245 15.09 -8.91 -4.66
CA ASN A 245 15.99 -10.05 -4.67
C ASN A 245 16.14 -10.74 -6.04
N ARG A 246 17.23 -10.47 -6.78
CA ARG A 246 17.62 -11.21 -8.01
C ARG A 246 17.89 -12.69 -7.66
N LEU A 247 16.83 -13.44 -7.35
CA LEU A 247 16.79 -14.88 -7.38
C LEU A 247 15.86 -15.26 -8.53
N SER A 248 16.50 -15.73 -9.60
CA SER A 248 15.90 -16.53 -10.68
C SER A 248 14.91 -15.80 -11.59
N ALA A 249 15.40 -15.28 -12.71
CA ALA A 249 14.57 -15.08 -13.89
C ALA A 249 14.67 -16.30 -14.85
N PRO A 250 13.59 -16.65 -15.57
CA PRO A 250 13.34 -17.98 -16.10
C PRO A 250 13.62 -18.09 -17.61
N GLU A 251 13.93 -19.31 -18.05
CA GLU A 251 14.03 -19.71 -19.45
C GLU A 251 12.72 -19.44 -20.22
N THR A 252 12.74 -18.56 -21.21
CA THR A 252 11.64 -18.42 -22.17
C THR A 252 11.85 -19.39 -23.34
N SER A 253 11.12 -20.50 -23.29
CA SER A 253 10.93 -21.44 -24.40
C SER A 253 9.82 -20.94 -25.34
N GLY A 254 10.09 -20.84 -26.64
CA GLY A 254 9.09 -20.65 -27.69
C GLY A 254 9.70 -20.58 -29.10
N PRO A 255 9.06 -21.13 -30.15
CA PRO A 255 9.69 -22.17 -30.96
C PRO A 255 10.05 -21.72 -32.38
N GLY A 256 11.17 -22.23 -32.92
CA GLY A 256 11.43 -22.16 -34.36
C GLY A 256 12.87 -22.48 -34.73
N GLY A 257 13.08 -23.63 -35.38
CA GLY A 257 14.27 -23.93 -36.16
C GLY A 257 15.18 -25.00 -35.56
N LEU A 258 15.07 -26.21 -36.09
CA LEU A 258 16.02 -27.29 -35.86
C LEU A 258 17.44 -26.83 -36.22
N GLY A 259 18.33 -26.79 -35.22
CA GLY A 259 19.76 -26.74 -35.39
C GLY A 259 20.39 -27.62 -34.31
N SER A 260 20.94 -28.75 -34.74
CA SER A 260 21.74 -29.69 -33.95
C SER A 260 22.55 -29.01 -32.84
N ARG A 261 22.15 -29.20 -31.57
CA ARG A 261 23.00 -28.86 -30.42
C ARG A 261 24.19 -29.81 -30.40
N SER A 262 25.34 -29.30 -30.84
CA SER A 262 26.63 -29.90 -30.51
C SER A 262 26.78 -29.88 -28.99
N ALA A 263 26.95 -31.06 -28.40
CA ALA A 263 27.42 -31.20 -27.04
C ALA A 263 28.92 -30.83 -27.03
N ALA A 264 29.32 -30.04 -26.03
CA ALA A 264 30.65 -29.49 -25.77
C ALA A 264 31.02 -28.22 -26.58
N GLY A 265 31.34 -27.15 -25.84
CA GLY A 265 31.98 -25.95 -26.39
C GLY A 265 31.55 -24.68 -25.67
N ALA A 266 32.52 -23.91 -25.17
CA ALA A 266 32.33 -22.52 -24.76
C ALA A 266 31.75 -21.71 -25.93
N GLU A 267 30.83 -20.79 -25.65
CA GLU A 267 30.25 -19.90 -26.65
C GLU A 267 30.89 -18.51 -26.54
N THR A 268 31.32 -17.96 -27.65
CA THR A 268 31.95 -16.63 -27.71
C THR A 268 31.12 -15.70 -28.57
N VAL A 269 30.79 -14.53 -28.02
CA VAL A 269 30.11 -13.44 -28.71
C VAL A 269 31.03 -12.23 -28.76
N ARG A 270 31.24 -11.67 -29.96
CA ARG A 270 31.96 -10.40 -30.15
C ARG A 270 30.94 -9.27 -30.28
N GLN A 271 31.06 -8.26 -29.42
CA GLN A 271 30.33 -6.99 -29.52
C GLN A 271 31.35 -5.86 -29.54
N ASP A 272 31.43 -5.17 -30.68
CA ASP A 272 32.38 -4.09 -30.94
C ASP A 272 33.85 -4.52 -30.65
N GLU A 273 34.54 -3.83 -29.73
CA GLU A 273 35.94 -4.14 -29.34
C GLU A 273 36.04 -5.20 -28.22
N VAL A 274 34.91 -5.73 -27.73
CA VAL A 274 34.88 -6.65 -26.57
C VAL A 274 34.47 -8.06 -26.99
N LEU A 275 35.25 -9.04 -26.51
CA LEU A 275 35.01 -10.46 -26.71
C LEU A 275 34.54 -11.10 -25.40
N VAL A 276 33.30 -11.58 -25.35
CA VAL A 276 32.74 -12.26 -24.18
C VAL A 276 32.64 -13.75 -24.47
N THR A 277 33.31 -14.58 -23.66
CA THR A 277 33.23 -16.05 -23.74
C THR A 277 32.51 -16.59 -22.51
N VAL A 278 31.42 -17.32 -22.74
CA VAL A 278 30.64 -17.99 -21.70
C VAL A 278 30.93 -19.49 -21.79
N ALA A 279 31.45 -20.04 -20.70
CA ALA A 279 31.73 -21.46 -20.57
C ALA A 279 31.12 -21.99 -19.26
N ARG A 280 30.81 -23.28 -19.22
CA ARG A 280 30.47 -23.93 -17.95
C ARG A 280 31.69 -23.89 -17.02
N THR A 281 31.46 -23.78 -15.72
CA THR A 281 32.52 -23.75 -14.71
C THR A 281 33.33 -25.04 -14.63
N ASP A 282 32.81 -26.14 -15.17
CA ASP A 282 33.48 -27.44 -15.28
C ASP A 282 34.15 -27.68 -16.64
N ALA A 283 34.13 -26.71 -17.56
CA ALA A 283 34.77 -26.84 -18.86
C ALA A 283 36.30 -26.80 -18.72
N PRO A 284 37.05 -27.65 -19.48
CA PRO A 284 38.51 -27.62 -19.46
C PRO A 284 39.03 -26.27 -19.93
N LEU A 285 39.93 -25.64 -19.16
CA LEU A 285 40.48 -24.32 -19.47
C LEU A 285 41.12 -24.26 -20.87
N GLY A 286 41.73 -25.35 -21.34
CA GLY A 286 42.29 -25.43 -22.68
C GLY A 286 41.26 -25.21 -23.80
N GLU A 287 40.05 -25.77 -23.66
CA GLU A 287 38.98 -25.59 -24.66
C GLU A 287 38.43 -24.16 -24.66
N ILE A 288 38.40 -23.50 -23.50
CA ILE A 288 37.99 -22.10 -23.37
C ILE A 288 39.01 -21.20 -24.09
N MET A 289 40.30 -21.42 -23.84
CA MET A 289 41.38 -20.63 -24.45
C MET A 289 41.44 -20.81 -25.97
N ASP A 290 41.28 -22.03 -26.48
CA ASP A 290 41.23 -22.30 -27.93
C ASP A 290 40.03 -21.62 -28.62
N THR A 291 38.93 -21.45 -27.89
CA THR A 291 37.73 -20.78 -28.40
C THR A 291 37.95 -19.27 -28.45
N ILE A 292 38.56 -18.69 -27.41
CA ILE A 292 38.96 -17.26 -27.38
C ILE A 292 39.98 -16.97 -28.48
N GLU A 293 41.02 -17.80 -28.63
CA GLU A 293 42.05 -17.62 -29.65
C GLU A 293 41.49 -17.66 -31.07
N ARG A 294 40.58 -18.59 -31.36
CA ARG A 294 39.92 -18.64 -32.67
C ARG A 294 39.09 -17.39 -32.94
N ALA A 295 38.36 -16.91 -31.93
CA ALA A 295 37.53 -15.73 -32.07
C ALA A 295 38.32 -14.42 -32.17
N LEU A 296 39.56 -14.36 -31.66
CA LEU A 296 40.47 -13.21 -31.84
C LEU A 296 41.14 -13.17 -33.22
N ARG A 297 41.23 -14.31 -33.92
CA ARG A 297 41.86 -14.40 -35.25
C ARG A 297 40.91 -14.09 -36.43
N THR A 298 39.60 -14.08 -36.18
CA THR A 298 38.54 -13.58 -37.08
C THR A 298 38.33 -12.09 -36.93
#